data_AF-A0A6J8EVL9-F1
#
_entry.id   AF-A0A6J8EVL9-F1
#
_cell.length_a   1.000
_cell.length_b   1.000
_cell.length_c   1.000
_cell.angle_alpha   90.00
_cell.angle_beta   90.00
_cell.angle_gamma   90.00
#
_symmetry.space_group_name_H-M   'P 1'
#
loop_
_entity.id
_entity.type
_entity.pdbx_description
1 polymer ?
#
loop_
_entity_poly.entity_id
_entity_poly.type
_entity_poly.pdbx_seq_one_letter_code
_entity_poly.pdbx_strand_id
1 'polypeptide(L)'
;MDLTLWKFVLIFLVTYPIFITASVDPECVAKAKSGDCKFYRCFEQQRQCGSSEYLIAYGYKYCNRLKSLSSSFTTAGKRSIDCVRICLTKALIGKYEESLGPGQKCNQLKTYAFDAHGKCYLDCVSCDVYLSNMSALRKVYSFSDPLTLEAWKQILTIGKKCNLG
;
A
#
# COMPACT_ATOMS: atom_id res chain seq x y z
N MET A 1 -31.99 -22.54 -54.14
CA MET A 1 -32.08 -21.39 -53.23
C MET A 1 -31.81 -21.92 -51.84
N ASP A 2 -30.57 -21.80 -51.39
CA ASP A 2 -29.94 -22.64 -50.37
C ASP A 2 -30.19 -22.11 -48.94
N LEU A 3 -30.80 -22.93 -48.07
CA LEU A 3 -31.21 -22.59 -46.69
C LEU A 3 -30.08 -22.74 -45.65
N THR A 4 -28.82 -22.82 -46.09
CA THR A 4 -27.67 -23.18 -45.23
C THR A 4 -26.90 -21.98 -44.66
N LEU A 5 -27.17 -20.75 -45.14
CA LEU A 5 -26.37 -19.57 -44.78
C LEU A 5 -26.77 -18.85 -43.47
N TRP A 6 -27.97 -19.07 -42.91
CA TRP A 6 -28.37 -18.33 -41.69
C TRP A 6 -27.87 -18.97 -40.39
N LYS A 7 -27.52 -20.26 -40.39
CA LYS A 7 -27.03 -20.93 -39.16
C LYS A 7 -25.65 -20.46 -38.70
N PHE A 8 -24.85 -19.86 -39.60
CA PHE A 8 -23.51 -19.37 -39.26
C PHE A 8 -23.49 -17.94 -38.69
N VAL A 9 -24.54 -17.15 -38.90
CA VAL A 9 -24.60 -15.75 -38.39
C VAL A 9 -24.91 -15.72 -36.88
N LEU A 10 -25.56 -16.75 -36.34
CA LEU A 10 -25.99 -16.79 -34.93
C LEU A 10 -24.92 -17.28 -33.94
N ILE A 11 -23.81 -17.84 -34.41
CA ILE A 11 -22.79 -18.44 -33.52
C ILE A 11 -21.75 -17.41 -33.04
N PHE A 12 -21.61 -16.26 -33.72
CA PHE A 12 -20.58 -15.26 -33.40
C PHE A 12 -20.99 -14.20 -32.35
N LEU A 13 -22.22 -14.22 -31.83
CA LEU A 13 -22.74 -13.14 -30.98
C LEU A 13 -22.66 -13.37 -29.46
N VAL A 14 -22.16 -14.52 -28.96
CA VAL A 14 -22.36 -14.89 -27.53
C VAL A 14 -21.09 -15.13 -26.71
N THR A 15 -19.87 -14.91 -27.24
CA THR A 15 -18.65 -15.23 -26.46
C THR A 15 -17.58 -14.14 -26.43
N TYR A 16 -17.92 -12.86 -26.63
CA TYR A 16 -17.01 -11.80 -26.24
C TYR A 16 -17.04 -11.67 -24.71
N PRO A 17 -15.99 -12.08 -23.97
CA PRO A 17 -15.95 -11.83 -22.53
C PRO A 17 -16.06 -10.32 -22.33
N ILE A 18 -17.09 -9.91 -21.59
CA ILE A 18 -17.22 -8.53 -21.13
C ILE A 18 -16.02 -8.29 -20.22
N PHE A 19 -14.98 -7.65 -20.75
CA PHE A 19 -13.88 -7.15 -19.93
C PHE A 19 -14.46 -6.02 -19.08
N ILE A 20 -14.93 -6.35 -17.88
CA ILE A 20 -15.24 -5.36 -16.85
C ILE A 20 -13.89 -4.74 -16.48
N THR A 21 -13.58 -3.58 -17.03
CA THR A 21 -12.48 -2.76 -16.55
C THR A 21 -12.78 -2.44 -15.10
N ALA A 22 -11.90 -2.83 -14.17
CA ALA A 22 -12.03 -2.42 -12.79
C ALA A 22 -12.06 -0.88 -12.74
N SER A 23 -13.21 -0.30 -12.42
CA SER A 23 -13.35 1.14 -12.30
C SER A 23 -12.66 1.60 -11.00
N VAL A 24 -11.93 2.72 -11.09
CA VAL A 24 -11.30 3.36 -9.94
C VAL A 24 -12.41 3.82 -8.99
N ASP A 25 -12.40 3.33 -7.75
CA ASP A 25 -13.36 3.75 -6.73
C ASP A 25 -12.91 5.09 -6.10
N PRO A 26 -13.70 6.18 -6.25
CA PRO A 26 -13.36 7.48 -5.67
C PRO A 26 -13.29 7.46 -4.14
N GLU A 27 -14.05 6.59 -3.46
CA GLU A 27 -13.97 6.45 -2.01
C GLU A 27 -12.61 5.86 -1.60
N CYS A 28 -12.10 4.91 -2.36
CA CYS A 28 -10.76 4.36 -2.19
C CYS A 28 -9.68 5.44 -2.26
N VAL A 29 -9.77 6.30 -3.28
CA VAL A 29 -8.86 7.44 -3.47
C VAL A 29 -8.98 8.43 -2.31
N ALA A 30 -10.19 8.68 -1.79
CA ALA A 30 -10.39 9.54 -0.63
C ALA A 30 -9.75 8.96 0.65
N LYS A 31 -9.82 7.63 0.85
CA LYS A 31 -9.11 6.94 1.94
C LYS A 31 -7.61 7.12 1.81
N ALA A 32 -7.05 7.00 0.60
CA ALA A 32 -5.64 7.26 0.35
C ALA A 32 -5.26 8.71 0.72
N LYS A 33 -6.05 9.69 0.26
CA LYS A 33 -5.76 11.11 0.52
C LYS A 33 -5.77 11.49 2.01
N SER A 34 -6.57 10.81 2.83
CA SER A 34 -6.66 10.99 4.29
C SER A 34 -5.74 10.06 5.09
N GLY A 35 -5.03 9.16 4.41
CA GLY A 35 -4.22 8.12 5.03
C GLY A 35 -5.01 7.03 5.75
N ASP A 36 -6.31 6.89 5.54
CA ASP A 36 -7.09 5.83 6.17
C ASP A 36 -6.51 4.46 5.78
N CYS A 37 -6.12 3.66 6.77
CA CYS A 37 -5.56 2.33 6.57
C CYS A 37 -6.49 1.41 5.78
N LYS A 38 -7.81 1.66 5.77
CA LYS A 38 -8.77 0.92 4.94
C LYS A 38 -8.47 1.04 3.43
N PHE A 39 -7.73 2.06 2.98
CA PHE A 39 -7.23 2.15 1.60
C PHE A 39 -6.55 0.86 1.14
N TYR A 40 -5.69 0.26 1.97
CA TYR A 40 -4.97 -0.96 1.59
C TYR A 40 -5.91 -2.14 1.29
N ARG A 41 -7.01 -2.29 2.05
CA ARG A 41 -8.01 -3.33 1.79
C ARG A 41 -8.79 -3.06 0.53
N CYS A 42 -9.14 -1.79 0.29
CA CYS A 42 -9.81 -1.40 -0.93
C CYS A 42 -8.91 -1.63 -2.17
N PHE A 43 -7.63 -1.27 -2.09
CA PHE A 43 -6.67 -1.58 -3.14
C PHE A 43 -6.53 -3.10 -3.34
N GLU A 44 -6.51 -3.88 -2.25
CA GLU A 44 -6.46 -5.34 -2.35
C GLU A 44 -7.70 -5.94 -3.03
N GLN A 45 -8.89 -5.37 -2.87
CA GLN A 45 -10.09 -5.86 -3.57
C GLN A 45 -9.97 -5.77 -5.09
N GLN A 46 -9.30 -4.73 -5.59
CA GLN A 46 -9.02 -4.55 -7.01
C GLN A 46 -7.81 -5.38 -7.46
N ARG A 47 -6.70 -5.31 -6.73
CA ARG A 47 -5.42 -5.88 -7.16
C ARG A 47 -5.27 -7.37 -6.86
N GLN A 48 -5.94 -7.85 -5.80
CA GLN A 48 -6.00 -9.26 -5.39
C GLN A 48 -4.61 -9.92 -5.33
N CYS A 49 -3.66 -9.29 -4.63
CA CYS A 49 -2.31 -9.83 -4.48
C CYS A 49 -2.24 -11.02 -3.52
N GLY A 50 -3.18 -11.11 -2.58
CA GLY A 50 -3.21 -12.11 -1.52
C GLY A 50 -2.92 -11.52 -0.14
N SER A 51 -3.41 -12.21 0.89
CA SER A 51 -3.31 -11.77 2.29
C SER A 51 -1.88 -11.76 2.84
N SER A 52 -0.95 -12.53 2.22
CA SER A 52 0.48 -12.57 2.54
C SER A 52 1.30 -11.47 1.87
N GLU A 53 0.70 -10.73 0.93
CA GLU A 53 1.39 -9.70 0.14
C GLU A 53 1.34 -8.31 0.78
N TYR A 54 2.12 -7.39 0.20
CA TYR A 54 2.39 -6.06 0.75
C TYR A 54 1.15 -5.34 1.27
N LEU A 55 0.07 -5.26 0.48
CA LEU A 55 -1.10 -4.46 0.81
C LEU A 55 -1.70 -4.88 2.16
N ILE A 56 -1.79 -6.19 2.42
CA ILE A 56 -2.42 -6.71 3.64
C ILE A 56 -1.40 -7.03 4.72
N ALA A 57 -0.40 -7.87 4.40
CA ALA A 57 0.57 -8.36 5.37
C ALA A 57 1.47 -7.25 5.92
N TYR A 58 1.64 -6.15 5.19
CA TYR A 58 2.48 -5.04 5.60
C TYR A 58 1.74 -3.71 5.72
N GLY A 59 1.25 -3.16 4.61
CA GLY A 59 0.62 -1.83 4.54
C GLY A 59 -0.54 -1.70 5.53
N TYR A 60 -1.56 -2.55 5.40
CA TYR A 60 -2.71 -2.56 6.30
C TYR A 60 -2.31 -2.86 7.76
N LYS A 61 -1.51 -3.91 7.97
CA LYS A 61 -1.07 -4.35 9.31
C LYS A 61 -0.36 -3.24 10.08
N TYR A 62 0.70 -2.68 9.51
CA TYR A 62 1.54 -1.69 10.21
C TYR A 62 0.90 -0.31 10.25
N CYS A 63 0.09 0.07 9.25
CA CYS A 63 -0.71 1.28 9.34
C CYS A 63 -1.63 1.24 10.58
N ASN A 64 -2.33 0.13 10.80
CA ASN A 64 -3.20 0.00 11.98
C ASN A 64 -2.41 -0.13 13.29
N ARG A 65 -1.28 -0.83 13.29
CA ARG A 65 -0.45 -0.98 14.49
C ARG A 65 0.19 0.33 14.94
N LEU A 66 0.59 1.19 14.01
CA LEU A 66 1.03 2.56 14.32
C LEU A 66 -0.09 3.37 14.98
N LYS A 67 -1.32 3.27 14.46
CA LYS A 67 -2.49 3.93 15.06
C LYS A 67 -2.79 3.39 16.46
N SER A 68 -2.82 2.07 16.65
CA SER A 68 -3.17 1.47 17.95
C SER A 68 -2.12 1.75 19.03
N LEU A 69 -0.85 1.89 18.64
CA LEU A 69 0.25 2.23 19.56
C LEU A 69 0.56 3.73 19.60
N SER A 70 -0.29 4.59 19.03
CA SER A 70 -0.08 6.04 18.98
C SER A 70 0.21 6.65 20.36
N SER A 71 -0.37 6.12 21.44
CA SER A 71 -0.10 6.55 22.82
C SER A 71 1.34 6.34 23.28
N SER A 72 2.10 5.43 22.67
CA SER A 72 3.52 5.21 22.95
C SER A 72 4.43 6.26 22.30
N PHE A 73 3.90 7.07 21.39
CA PHE A 73 4.65 8.12 20.70
C PHE A 73 4.52 9.46 21.42
N THR A 74 5.59 10.24 21.35
CA THR A 74 5.57 11.68 21.67
C THR A 74 4.58 12.43 20.77
N THR A 75 4.16 13.63 21.14
CA THR A 75 3.30 14.48 20.30
C THR A 75 3.91 14.73 18.91
N ALA A 76 5.21 14.99 18.83
CA ALA A 76 5.91 15.15 17.55
C ALA A 76 5.99 13.83 16.76
N GLY A 77 6.18 12.71 17.45
CA GLY A 77 6.10 11.36 16.87
C GLY A 77 4.75 11.08 16.23
N LYS A 78 3.65 11.36 16.92
CA LYS A 78 2.27 11.21 16.40
C LYS A 78 2.06 11.98 15.11
N ARG A 79 2.47 13.25 15.08
CA ARG A 79 2.39 14.10 13.87
C ARG A 79 3.21 13.52 12.71
N SER A 80 4.39 13.00 13.02
CA SER A 80 5.29 12.44 12.00
C SER A 80 4.77 11.13 11.42
N ILE A 81 4.24 10.21 12.25
CA ILE A 81 3.62 8.98 11.75
C ILE A 81 2.36 9.25 10.93
N ASP A 82 1.58 10.29 11.28
CA ASP A 82 0.42 10.72 10.50
C ASP A 82 0.84 11.30 9.14
N CYS A 83 1.89 12.13 9.12
CA CYS A 83 2.50 12.62 7.88
C CYS A 83 2.96 11.46 6.99
N VAL A 84 3.72 10.50 7.54
CA VAL A 84 4.19 9.31 6.81
C VAL A 84 3.02 8.52 6.24
N ARG A 85 2.01 8.21 7.07
CA ARG A 85 0.83 7.44 6.66
C ARG A 85 0.10 8.09 5.49
N ILE A 86 -0.11 9.41 5.54
CA ILE A 86 -0.76 10.16 4.46
C ILE A 86 0.12 10.17 3.21
N CYS A 87 1.43 10.40 3.35
CA CYS A 87 2.37 10.39 2.23
C CYS A 87 2.38 9.04 1.50
N LEU A 88 2.50 7.93 2.26
CA LEU A 88 2.58 6.57 1.72
C LEU A 88 1.34 6.19 0.93
N THR A 89 0.17 6.38 1.53
CA THR A 89 -1.09 6.04 0.89
C THR A 89 -1.34 6.88 -0.36
N LYS A 90 -1.01 8.18 -0.34
CA LYS A 90 -1.05 9.04 -1.54
C LYS A 90 -0.10 8.58 -2.64
N ALA A 91 1.11 8.16 -2.30
CA ALA A 91 2.10 7.68 -3.27
C ALA A 91 1.60 6.45 -4.06
N LEU A 92 0.68 5.68 -3.49
CA LEU A 92 0.08 4.49 -4.10
C LEU A 92 -1.14 4.78 -4.98
N ILE A 93 -1.68 6.01 -5.01
CA ILE A 93 -2.87 6.35 -5.81
C ILE A 93 -2.64 6.02 -7.29
N GLY A 94 -1.51 6.45 -7.86
CA GLY A 94 -1.20 6.16 -9.26
C GLY A 94 -1.10 4.66 -9.57
N LYS A 95 -0.73 3.82 -8.58
CA LYS A 95 -0.73 2.36 -8.72
C LYS A 95 -2.13 1.76 -8.56
N TYR A 96 -2.98 2.37 -7.77
CA TYR A 96 -4.38 1.99 -7.65
C TYR A 96 -5.15 2.25 -8.94
N GLU A 97 -4.84 3.35 -9.62
CA GLU A 97 -5.50 3.77 -10.87
C GLU A 97 -5.06 2.97 -12.12
N GLU A 98 -4.02 2.14 -12.01
CA GLU A 98 -3.62 1.25 -13.10
C GLU A 98 -4.72 0.20 -13.39
N SER A 99 -5.18 0.13 -14.65
CA SER A 99 -6.13 -0.89 -15.13
C SER A 99 -5.44 -2.25 -15.28
N LEU A 100 -5.17 -2.90 -14.16
CA LEU A 100 -4.54 -4.21 -14.07
C LEU A 100 -5.49 -5.23 -13.44
N GLY A 101 -5.44 -6.45 -13.97
CA GLY A 101 -6.22 -7.57 -13.48
C GLY A 101 -5.71 -8.14 -12.15
N PRO A 102 -6.47 -9.06 -11.55
CA PRO A 102 -6.10 -9.77 -10.33
C PRO A 102 -4.69 -10.36 -10.34
N GLY A 103 -3.96 -10.22 -9.24
CA GLY A 103 -2.62 -10.75 -9.03
C GLY A 103 -1.51 -10.11 -9.88
N GLN A 104 -1.86 -9.19 -10.79
CA GLN A 104 -0.87 -8.64 -11.71
C GLN A 104 0.06 -7.65 -11.02
N LYS A 105 1.37 -7.82 -11.25
CA LYS A 105 2.43 -6.89 -10.82
C LYS A 105 2.53 -6.69 -9.29
N CYS A 106 2.08 -7.63 -8.47
CA CYS A 106 2.13 -7.53 -7.01
C CYS A 106 3.55 -7.35 -6.44
N ASN A 107 4.54 -8.05 -7.01
CA ASN A 107 5.94 -7.85 -6.63
C ASN A 107 6.45 -6.44 -6.98
N GLN A 108 6.07 -5.90 -8.14
CA GLN A 108 6.45 -4.56 -8.56
C GLN A 108 5.75 -3.49 -7.71
N LEU A 109 4.49 -3.72 -7.35
CA LEU A 109 3.74 -2.89 -6.41
C LEU A 109 4.43 -2.88 -5.03
N LYS A 110 4.84 -4.05 -4.53
CA LYS A 110 5.59 -4.18 -3.28
C LYS A 110 6.89 -3.38 -3.32
N THR A 111 7.71 -3.55 -4.37
CA THR A 111 8.96 -2.77 -4.54
C THR A 111 8.68 -1.28 -4.56
N TYR A 112 7.75 -0.83 -5.42
CA TYR A 112 7.38 0.58 -5.51
C TYR A 112 6.93 1.14 -4.16
N ALA A 113 6.14 0.37 -3.41
CA ALA A 113 5.67 0.79 -2.12
C ALA A 113 6.81 0.89 -1.09
N PHE A 114 7.72 -0.08 -1.03
CA PHE A 114 8.90 0.00 -0.16
C PHE A 114 9.84 1.16 -0.53
N ASP A 115 9.97 1.52 -1.80
CA ASP A 115 10.74 2.70 -2.23
C ASP A 115 10.07 4.01 -1.77
N ALA A 116 8.75 4.10 -1.88
CA ALA A 116 7.99 5.28 -1.45
C ALA A 116 8.17 5.59 0.05
N HIS A 117 8.38 4.57 0.89
CA HIS A 117 8.69 4.76 2.30
C HIS A 117 9.96 5.58 2.52
N GLY A 118 11.03 5.34 1.76
CA GLY A 118 12.29 6.09 1.92
C GLY A 118 12.03 7.59 1.81
N LYS A 119 11.36 8.02 0.73
CA LYS A 119 10.98 9.41 0.50
C LYS A 119 10.07 9.95 1.62
N CYS A 120 8.97 9.24 1.93
CA CYS A 120 8.01 9.71 2.93
C CYS A 120 8.61 9.86 4.33
N TYR A 121 9.50 8.94 4.74
CA TYR A 121 10.19 9.08 6.01
C TYR A 121 11.16 10.25 6.04
N LEU A 122 11.92 10.47 4.96
CA LEU A 122 12.85 11.60 4.87
C LEU A 122 12.14 12.95 4.96
N ASP A 123 10.93 13.05 4.41
CA ASP A 123 10.11 14.26 4.39
C ASP A 123 9.36 14.50 5.71
N CYS A 124 8.95 13.42 6.39
CA CYS A 124 8.06 13.52 7.56
C CYS A 124 8.75 13.30 8.92
N VAL A 125 9.96 12.76 8.97
CA VAL A 125 10.63 12.39 10.24
C VAL A 125 11.94 13.15 10.40
N SER A 126 12.00 13.96 11.45
CA SER A 126 13.24 14.61 11.89
C SER A 126 14.09 13.66 12.75
N CYS A 127 15.37 14.00 12.95
CA CYS A 127 16.27 13.22 13.79
C CYS A 127 15.84 13.17 15.26
N ASP A 128 15.33 14.29 15.79
CA ASP A 128 14.80 14.33 17.17
C ASP A 128 13.58 13.42 17.32
N VAL A 129 12.69 13.41 16.33
CA VAL A 129 11.53 12.51 16.33
C VAL A 129 11.98 11.06 16.24
N TYR A 130 12.92 10.75 15.36
CA TYR A 130 13.48 9.41 15.24
C TYR A 130 14.02 8.93 16.59
N LEU A 131 14.93 9.70 17.20
CA LEU A 131 15.57 9.36 18.47
C LEU A 131 14.58 9.19 19.62
N SER A 132 13.65 10.14 19.77
CA SER A 132 12.70 10.16 20.89
C SER A 132 11.59 9.10 20.79
N ASN A 133 11.43 8.43 19.64
CA ASN A 133 10.35 7.45 19.43
C ASN A 133 10.85 6.04 19.08
N MET A 134 12.16 5.76 19.20
CA MET A 134 12.74 4.42 18.91
C MET A 134 12.12 3.29 19.73
N SER A 135 11.85 3.52 21.01
CA SER A 135 11.20 2.50 21.86
C SER A 135 9.78 2.17 21.40
N ALA A 136 9.03 3.17 20.93
CA ALA A 136 7.70 2.98 20.37
C ALA A 136 7.76 2.24 19.02
N LEU A 137 8.70 2.59 18.14
CA LEU A 137 8.88 1.89 16.86
C LEU A 137 9.24 0.41 17.05
N ARG A 138 10.07 0.08 18.05
CA ARG A 138 10.35 -1.32 18.40
C ARG A 138 9.11 -2.09 18.86
N LYS A 139 8.13 -1.43 19.49
CA LYS A 139 6.84 -2.06 19.84
C LYS A 139 5.93 -2.26 18.63
N VAL A 140 6.11 -1.46 17.58
CA VAL A 140 5.33 -1.56 16.34
C VAL A 140 5.83 -2.70 15.48
N TYR A 141 7.14 -2.80 15.24
CA TYR A 141 7.67 -3.78 14.30
C TYR A 141 8.00 -5.11 15.00
N SER A 142 7.40 -6.20 14.52
CA SER A 142 7.63 -7.54 15.08
C SER A 142 8.88 -8.16 14.47
N PHE A 143 9.83 -8.60 15.29
CA PHE A 143 11.05 -9.26 14.83
C PHE A 143 10.78 -10.58 14.06
N SER A 144 9.63 -11.21 14.28
CA SER A 144 9.22 -12.46 13.62
C SER A 144 8.56 -12.29 12.25
N ASP A 145 8.36 -11.07 11.76
CA ASP A 145 7.68 -10.84 10.48
C ASP A 145 8.70 -10.70 9.33
N PRO A 146 8.62 -11.52 8.26
CA PRO A 146 9.58 -11.46 7.14
C PRO A 146 9.66 -10.10 6.46
N LEU A 147 8.55 -9.36 6.41
CA LEU A 147 8.49 -8.02 5.80
C LEU A 147 9.03 -6.94 6.75
N THR A 148 9.29 -7.27 8.02
CA THR A 148 9.96 -6.38 8.98
C THR A 148 11.42 -6.15 8.62
N LEU A 149 12.08 -7.04 7.86
CA LEU A 149 13.44 -6.77 7.38
C LEU A 149 13.48 -5.51 6.51
N GLU A 150 12.52 -5.36 5.60
CA GLU A 150 12.38 -4.15 4.78
C GLU A 150 12.00 -2.92 5.62
N ALA A 151 11.16 -3.10 6.64
CA ALA A 151 10.87 -2.05 7.62
C ALA A 151 12.15 -1.54 8.33
N TRP A 152 13.00 -2.47 8.78
CA TRP A 152 14.25 -2.11 9.46
C TRP A 152 15.25 -1.44 8.52
N LYS A 153 15.33 -1.82 7.24
CA LYS A 153 16.14 -1.09 6.26
C LYS A 153 15.72 0.39 6.15
N GLN A 154 14.42 0.67 6.22
CA GLN A 154 13.90 2.04 6.21
C GLN A 154 14.28 2.80 7.49
N ILE A 155 14.11 2.16 8.65
CA ILE A 155 14.49 2.75 9.95
C ILE A 155 15.98 3.08 9.97
N LEU A 156 16.85 2.17 9.51
CA LEU A 156 18.28 2.38 9.40
C LEU A 156 18.65 3.51 8.43
N THR A 157 17.88 3.71 7.36
CA THR A 157 18.11 4.81 6.41
C THR A 157 17.91 6.16 7.08
N ILE A 158 16.90 6.31 7.94
CA ILE A 158 16.71 7.52 8.75
C ILE A 158 17.86 7.67 9.76
N GLY A 159 18.27 6.58 10.42
CA GLY A 159 19.40 6.57 11.35
C GLY A 159 20.70 7.08 10.72
N LYS A 160 21.01 6.63 9.48
CA LYS A 160 22.16 7.11 8.70
C LYS A 160 22.06 8.61 8.39
N LYS A 161 20.89 9.10 7.96
CA LYS A 161 20.65 10.55 7.75
C LYS A 161 20.94 11.36 9.02
N CYS A 162 20.69 10.76 10.18
CA CYS A 162 20.90 11.40 11.48
C CYS A 162 22.30 11.20 12.06
N ASN A 163 23.24 10.60 11.31
CA ASN A 163 24.60 10.28 11.77
C ASN A 163 24.62 9.40 13.04
N LEU A 164 23.68 8.46 13.13
CA LEU A 164 23.51 7.56 14.29
C LEU A 164 23.98 6.12 14.01
N GLY A 165 24.88 5.93 13.04
CA GLY A 165 25.35 4.62 12.60
C GLY A 165 26.79 4.64 12.13
#